data_AF-A0A3L6EH35-F1
#
_entry.id   AF-A0A3L6EH35-F1
#
_cell.length_a   1.000
_cell.length_b   1.000
_cell.length_c   1.000
_cell.angle_alpha   90.00
_cell.angle_beta   90.00
_cell.angle_gamma   90.00
#
_symmetry.space_group_name_H-M   'P 1'
#
loop_
_entity.id
_entity.type
_entity.pdbx_description
1 polymer ?
#
loop_
_entity_poly.entity_id
_entity_poly.type
_entity_poly.pdbx_seq_one_letter_code
_entity_poly.pdbx_strand_id
1 'polypeptide(L)'
;MGLPTLFDVASDATLGALAADANEFLDSTGVRAALGVWGDAPPFVLDGPSVEAAFHGNTMKCVKPHVEALLEASTHVLLYEGNHDAKDGMPTAEAWIGELNWDGLAAFQDTAQAVWRQGNGGAGQGQKLAREEAWRARARRRL
;
A
#
# COMPACT_ATOMS: atom_id res chain seq x y z
N MET A 1 20.95 5.14 1.11
CA MET A 1 19.96 4.36 1.89
C MET A 1 20.35 2.89 1.75
N GLY A 2 20.38 2.12 2.84
CA GLY A 2 20.80 0.71 2.84
C GLY A 2 19.72 -0.21 2.27
N LEU A 3 20.14 -1.36 1.71
CA LEU A 3 19.23 -2.41 1.25
C LEU A 3 18.53 -3.05 2.47
N PRO A 4 17.21 -3.30 2.40
CA PRO A 4 16.53 -4.10 3.42
C PRO A 4 17.20 -5.46 3.53
N THR A 5 17.53 -5.86 4.74
CA THR A 5 18.12 -7.16 5.05
C THR A 5 17.07 -8.07 5.68
N LEU A 6 17.34 -9.36 5.75
CA LEU A 6 16.49 -10.31 6.48
C LEU A 6 16.27 -9.90 7.96
N PHE A 7 17.17 -9.07 8.52
CA PHE A 7 17.07 -8.55 9.89
C PHE A 7 16.04 -7.43 10.07
N ASP A 8 15.45 -6.92 8.99
CA ASP A 8 14.42 -5.88 9.04
C ASP A 8 12.99 -6.46 9.13
N VAL A 9 12.85 -7.78 9.13
CA VAL A 9 11.57 -8.49 9.30
C VAL A 9 11.17 -8.49 10.77
N ALA A 10 10.06 -7.82 11.10
CA ALA A 10 9.58 -7.65 12.47
C ALA A 10 8.61 -8.75 12.96
N SER A 11 8.30 -9.75 12.13
CA SER A 11 7.35 -10.83 12.44
C SER A 11 7.83 -12.16 11.88
N ASP A 12 7.85 -13.18 12.74
CA ASP A 12 8.12 -14.57 12.35
C ASP A 12 6.86 -15.29 11.83
N ALA A 13 5.68 -14.69 11.99
CA ALA A 13 4.45 -15.21 11.43
C ALA A 13 4.44 -15.01 9.92
N THR A 14 4.43 -16.11 9.18
CA THR A 14 4.29 -16.06 7.72
C THR A 14 2.88 -15.59 7.35
N LEU A 15 2.75 -14.91 6.21
CA LEU A 15 1.44 -14.57 5.65
C LEU A 15 0.56 -15.82 5.49
N GLY A 16 1.15 -16.97 5.15
CA GLY A 16 0.42 -18.23 5.04
C GLY A 16 -0.16 -18.73 6.38
N ALA A 17 0.53 -18.54 7.49
CA ALA A 17 0.01 -18.89 8.82
C ALA A 17 -1.18 -17.99 9.19
N LEU A 18 -1.06 -16.67 8.99
CA LEU A 18 -2.16 -15.73 9.20
C LEU A 18 -3.35 -16.01 8.27
N ALA A 19 -3.09 -16.43 7.03
CA ALA A 19 -4.12 -16.83 6.08
C ALA A 19 -4.89 -18.07 6.54
N ALA A 20 -4.20 -19.05 7.13
CA ALA A 20 -4.86 -20.25 7.66
C ALA A 20 -5.83 -19.91 8.80
N ASP A 21 -5.41 -19.08 9.75
CA ASP A 21 -6.25 -18.63 10.87
C ASP A 21 -7.47 -17.84 10.36
N ALA A 22 -7.26 -16.95 9.38
CA ALA A 22 -8.34 -16.19 8.77
C ALA A 22 -9.34 -17.09 8.03
N ASN A 23 -8.84 -18.10 7.31
CA ASN A 23 -9.68 -19.05 6.59
C ASN A 23 -10.58 -19.84 7.55
N GLU A 24 -10.01 -20.37 8.64
CA GLU A 24 -10.78 -21.10 9.64
C GLU A 24 -11.87 -20.22 10.28
N PHE A 25 -11.51 -19.01 10.69
CA PHE A 25 -12.45 -18.08 11.32
C PHE A 25 -13.61 -17.70 10.39
N LEU A 26 -13.29 -17.30 9.15
CA LEU A 26 -14.26 -16.86 8.17
C LEU A 26 -15.14 -17.99 7.64
N ASP A 27 -14.66 -19.24 7.71
CA ASP A 27 -15.44 -20.41 7.29
C ASP A 27 -16.30 -21.00 8.42
N SER A 28 -16.20 -20.49 9.65
CA SER A 28 -17.05 -20.93 10.75
C SER A 28 -18.54 -20.64 10.46
N THR A 29 -19.42 -21.56 10.87
CA THR A 29 -20.87 -21.47 10.55
C THR A 29 -21.50 -20.17 11.05
N GLY A 30 -21.11 -19.72 12.24
CA GLY A 30 -21.63 -18.49 12.83
C GLY A 30 -21.19 -17.24 12.08
N VAL A 31 -19.93 -17.17 11.66
CA VAL A 31 -19.39 -16.04 10.90
C VAL A 31 -19.98 -16.00 9.49
N ARG A 32 -20.06 -17.15 8.82
CA ARG A 32 -20.71 -17.27 7.50
C ARG A 32 -22.17 -16.83 7.55
N ALA A 33 -22.94 -17.28 8.55
CA ALA A 33 -24.32 -16.87 8.72
C ALA A 33 -24.44 -15.36 9.00
N ALA A 34 -23.57 -14.79 9.83
CA ALA A 34 -23.57 -13.36 10.15
C ALA A 34 -23.19 -12.47 8.94
N LEU A 35 -22.30 -12.95 8.07
CA LEU A 35 -21.92 -12.29 6.81
C LEU A 35 -22.93 -12.51 5.67
N GLY A 36 -23.95 -13.35 5.89
CA GLY A 36 -24.95 -13.65 4.88
C GLY A 36 -24.43 -14.55 3.76
N VAL A 37 -23.48 -15.44 4.07
CA VAL A 37 -23.01 -16.48 3.15
C VAL A 37 -23.99 -17.66 3.22
N TRP A 38 -24.79 -17.83 2.17
CA TRP A 38 -25.86 -18.83 2.10
C TRP A 38 -25.57 -19.93 1.08
N GLY A 39 -26.28 -21.05 1.22
CA GLY A 39 -26.26 -22.14 0.24
C GLY A 39 -24.94 -22.89 0.19
N ASP A 40 -24.55 -23.29 -1.01
CA ASP A 40 -23.39 -24.12 -1.35
C ASP A 40 -22.15 -23.29 -1.72
N ALA A 41 -22.08 -22.03 -1.27
CA ALA A 41 -20.91 -21.18 -1.48
C ALA A 41 -19.63 -21.89 -0.99
N PRO A 42 -18.53 -21.84 -1.77
CA PRO A 42 -17.31 -22.55 -1.43
C PRO A 42 -16.71 -22.09 -0.09
N PRO A 43 -15.80 -22.89 0.49
CA PRO A 43 -15.04 -22.46 1.66
C PRO A 43 -14.29 -21.15 1.40
N PHE A 44 -14.17 -20.32 2.43
CA PHE A 44 -13.35 -19.12 2.32
C PHE A 44 -11.87 -19.51 2.12
N VAL A 45 -11.22 -18.85 1.16
CA VAL A 45 -9.77 -18.88 0.95
C VAL A 45 -9.28 -17.45 0.78
N LEU A 46 -8.22 -17.08 1.51
CA LEU A 46 -7.65 -15.73 1.47
C LEU A 46 -7.23 -15.34 0.04
N ASP A 47 -6.51 -16.24 -0.63
CA ASP A 47 -6.03 -16.05 -2.00
C ASP A 47 -6.55 -17.18 -2.90
N GLY A 48 -7.25 -16.79 -3.97
CA GLY A 48 -7.85 -17.73 -4.92
C GLY A 48 -6.83 -18.22 -5.97
N PRO A 49 -6.46 -19.52 -6.01
CA PRO A 49 -5.42 -20.01 -6.92
C PRO A 49 -5.83 -19.90 -8.40
N SER A 50 -7.12 -19.98 -8.72
CA SER A 50 -7.63 -19.79 -10.07
C SER A 50 -7.48 -18.35 -10.57
N VAL A 51 -7.65 -17.37 -9.67
CA VAL A 51 -7.45 -15.95 -9.97
C VAL A 51 -5.97 -15.65 -10.14
N GLU A 52 -5.12 -16.16 -9.26
CA GLU A 52 -3.67 -16.04 -9.37
C GLU A 52 -3.16 -16.57 -10.71
N ALA A 53 -3.58 -17.79 -11.09
CA ALA A 53 -3.20 -18.39 -12.37
C ALA A 53 -3.67 -17.55 -13.58
N ALA A 54 -4.89 -17.00 -13.52
CA ALA A 54 -5.43 -16.16 -14.59
C ALA A 54 -4.67 -14.82 -14.72
N PHE A 55 -4.20 -14.25 -13.61
CA PHE A 55 -3.48 -12.97 -13.57
C PHE A 55 -1.97 -13.10 -13.71
N HIS A 56 -1.41 -14.31 -13.75
CA HIS A 56 0.04 -14.52 -13.78
C HIS A 56 0.75 -13.77 -14.92
N GLY A 57 0.12 -13.70 -16.10
CA GLY A 57 0.66 -12.96 -17.26
C GLY A 57 0.57 -11.42 -17.14
N ASN A 58 -0.10 -10.90 -16.12
CA ASN A 58 -0.25 -9.47 -15.86
C ASN A 58 0.74 -8.94 -14.82
N THR A 59 1.38 -9.79 -14.04
CA THR A 59 2.26 -9.39 -12.91
C THR A 59 3.35 -8.40 -13.33
N MET A 60 3.95 -8.56 -14.50
CA MET A 60 5.05 -7.70 -14.97
C MET A 60 4.59 -6.49 -15.80
N LYS A 61 3.27 -6.25 -15.93
CA LYS A 61 2.78 -5.11 -16.72
C LYS A 61 2.89 -3.83 -15.90
N CYS A 62 3.50 -2.81 -16.49
CA CYS A 62 3.72 -1.54 -15.83
C CYS A 62 2.44 -0.70 -15.78
N VAL A 63 2.07 -0.24 -14.58
CA VAL A 63 0.92 0.65 -14.35
C VAL A 63 1.27 2.14 -14.46
N LYS A 64 2.56 2.47 -14.61
CA LYS A 64 3.09 3.84 -14.68
C LYS A 64 2.29 4.79 -15.59
N PRO A 65 1.92 4.44 -16.83
CA PRO A 65 1.16 5.37 -17.69
C PRO A 65 -0.21 5.74 -17.13
N HIS A 66 -0.83 4.83 -16.36
CA HIS A 66 -2.13 5.10 -15.73
C HIS A 66 -1.99 6.06 -14.56
N VAL A 67 -0.90 5.97 -13.80
CA VAL A 67 -0.62 6.90 -12.70
C VAL A 67 -0.25 8.28 -13.23
N GLU A 68 0.56 8.35 -14.29
CA GLU A 68 0.88 9.60 -14.99
C GLU A 68 -0.41 10.29 -15.48
N ALA A 69 -1.33 9.57 -16.12
CA ALA A 69 -2.61 10.11 -16.55
C ALA A 69 -3.48 10.65 -15.39
N LEU A 70 -3.46 9.98 -14.23
CA LEU A 70 -4.17 10.48 -13.03
C LEU A 70 -3.55 11.78 -12.52
N LEU A 71 -2.22 11.87 -12.49
CA LEU A 71 -1.48 13.05 -12.06
C LEU A 71 -1.69 14.23 -13.02
N GLU A 72 -1.66 13.98 -14.34
CA GLU A 72 -1.99 14.98 -15.38
C GLU A 72 -3.43 15.50 -15.23
N ALA A 73 -4.37 14.62 -14.89
CA ALA A 73 -5.76 14.98 -14.59
C ALA A 73 -5.94 15.70 -13.24
N SER A 74 -4.85 16.04 -12.54
CA SER A 74 -4.88 16.67 -11.21
C SER A 74 -5.58 15.83 -10.13
N THR A 75 -5.60 14.51 -10.29
CA THR A 75 -6.11 13.59 -9.26
C THR A 75 -5.10 13.47 -8.13
N HIS A 76 -5.57 13.54 -6.88
CA HIS A 76 -4.70 13.30 -5.73
C HIS A 76 -4.39 11.81 -5.58
N VAL A 77 -3.11 11.46 -5.69
CA VAL A 77 -2.60 10.09 -5.54
C VAL A 77 -1.81 9.98 -4.25
N LEU A 78 -2.06 8.95 -3.45
CA LEU A 78 -1.28 8.60 -2.27
C LEU A 78 -0.66 7.22 -2.46
N LEU A 79 0.68 7.17 -2.53
CA LEU A 79 1.44 5.94 -2.36
C LEU A 79 1.90 5.84 -0.91
N TYR A 80 1.64 4.70 -0.27
CA TYR A 80 2.08 4.42 1.09
C TYR A 80 2.77 3.07 1.12
N GLU A 81 3.88 2.97 1.85
CA GLU A 81 4.64 1.74 2.00
C GLU A 81 4.92 1.45 3.47
N GLY A 82 5.03 0.16 3.79
CA GLY A 82 5.56 -0.29 5.07
C GLY A 82 7.08 -0.24 5.07
N ASN A 83 7.70 0.37 6.09
CA ASN A 83 9.17 0.44 6.20
C ASN A 83 9.85 -0.94 6.37
N HIS A 84 9.07 -1.98 6.70
CA HIS A 84 9.53 -3.36 6.90
C HIS A 84 9.01 -4.31 5.82
N ASP A 85 8.46 -3.79 4.72
CA ASP A 85 8.07 -4.63 3.59
C ASP A 85 9.29 -5.01 2.75
N ALA A 86 9.67 -6.28 2.80
CA ALA A 86 10.80 -6.80 2.05
C ALA A 86 10.48 -7.12 0.58
N LYS A 87 9.20 -7.22 0.20
CA LYS A 87 8.79 -7.54 -1.17
C LYS A 87 8.73 -6.28 -2.03
N ASP A 88 7.98 -5.28 -1.57
CA ASP A 88 7.63 -4.09 -2.37
C ASP A 88 7.93 -2.77 -1.65
N GLY A 89 8.79 -2.78 -0.62
CA GLY A 89 8.97 -1.66 0.28
C GLY A 89 9.55 -0.37 -0.30
N MET A 90 9.69 0.62 0.59
CA MET A 90 10.03 2.02 0.29
C MET A 90 11.12 2.24 -0.79
N PRO A 91 12.28 1.55 -0.79
CA PRO A 91 13.30 1.79 -1.82
C PRO A 91 12.82 1.54 -3.26
N THR A 92 11.98 0.52 -3.45
CA THR A 92 11.40 0.19 -4.76
C THR A 92 10.42 1.28 -5.20
N ALA A 93 9.56 1.72 -4.29
CA ALA A 93 8.62 2.81 -4.52
C ALA A 93 9.34 4.15 -4.84
N GLU A 94 10.40 4.50 -4.10
CA GLU A 94 11.18 5.72 -4.36
C GLU A 94 11.85 5.71 -5.73
N ALA A 95 12.43 4.56 -6.13
CA ALA A 95 13.01 4.39 -7.45
C ALA A 95 11.96 4.54 -8.55
N TRP A 96 10.81 3.88 -8.40
CA TRP A 96 9.71 3.92 -9.37
C TRP A 96 9.09 5.32 -9.52
N ILE A 97 8.90 6.06 -8.42
CA ILE A 97 8.44 7.47 -8.46
C ILE A 97 9.40 8.31 -9.30
N GLY A 98 10.71 8.08 -9.16
CA GLY A 98 11.74 8.80 -9.91
C GLY A 98 11.68 8.58 -11.43
N GLU A 99 10.97 7.55 -11.89
CA GLU A 99 10.78 7.28 -13.32
C GLU A 99 9.53 7.95 -13.91
N LEU A 100 8.61 8.48 -13.09
CA LEU A 100 7.36 9.07 -13.57
C LEU A 100 7.60 10.23 -14.53
N ASN A 101 6.90 10.24 -15.65
CA ASN A 101 6.82 11.40 -16.53
C ASN A 101 5.66 12.29 -16.08
N TRP A 102 5.95 13.18 -15.13
CA TRP A 102 4.98 14.11 -14.55
C TRP A 102 5.62 15.47 -14.29
N ASP A 103 4.97 16.56 -14.73
CA ASP A 103 5.48 17.92 -14.60
C ASP A 103 5.79 18.35 -13.16
N GLY A 104 5.10 17.77 -12.17
CA GLY A 104 5.34 18.04 -10.75
C GLY A 104 6.46 17.22 -10.12
N LEU A 105 7.08 16.28 -10.84
CA LEU A 105 8.05 15.34 -10.25
C LEU A 105 9.24 16.07 -9.59
N ALA A 106 9.80 17.09 -10.25
CA ALA A 106 10.91 17.85 -9.71
C ALA A 106 10.52 18.57 -8.41
N ALA A 107 9.36 19.23 -8.37
CA ALA A 107 8.87 19.92 -7.18
C ALA A 107 8.57 18.94 -6.02
N PHE A 108 8.06 17.76 -6.35
CA PHE A 108 7.84 16.68 -5.38
C PHE A 108 9.15 16.15 -4.79
N GLN A 109 10.18 15.93 -5.62
CA GLN A 109 11.49 15.47 -5.18
C GLN A 109 12.26 16.52 -4.36
N ASP A 110 12.06 17.80 -4.64
CA ASP A 110 12.65 18.91 -3.86
C ASP A 110 11.95 19.16 -2.53
N THR A 111 10.72 18.65 -2.35
CA THR A 111 9.96 18.82 -1.12
C THR A 111 10.58 18.03 0.03
N ALA A 112 10.90 18.72 1.13
CA ALA A 112 11.46 18.10 2.33
C ALA A 112 10.53 17.00 2.87
N GLN A 113 11.13 15.86 3.22
CA GLN A 113 10.42 14.75 3.83
C GLN A 113 9.98 15.15 5.24
N ALA A 114 8.69 15.10 5.51
CA ALA A 114 8.11 15.36 6.82
C ALA A 114 7.97 14.05 7.59
N VAL A 115 8.37 14.06 8.87
CA VAL A 115 8.05 12.99 9.82
C VAL A 115 6.68 13.28 10.41
N TRP A 116 5.68 12.52 9.98
CA TRP A 116 4.37 12.53 10.59
C TRP A 116 4.38 11.65 11.84
N ARG A 117 3.88 12.22 12.93
CA ARG A 117 3.71 11.55 14.23
C ARG A 117 2.24 11.57 14.57
N GLN A 118 1.67 10.40 14.84
CA GLN A 118 0.29 10.32 15.31
C GLN A 118 0.19 10.96 16.70
N GLY A 119 -0.81 11.82 16.89
CA GLY A 119 -1.09 12.45 18.20
C GLY A 119 -1.32 11.40 19.28
N ASN A 120 -0.94 11.72 20.52
CA ASN A 120 -0.88 10.81 21.65
C ASN A 120 -2.25 10.18 21.96
N GLY A 121 -2.51 9.01 21.38
CA GLY A 121 -3.80 8.32 21.43
C GLY A 121 -3.67 6.87 20.98
N GLY A 122 -2.82 6.12 21.68
CA GLY A 122 -2.91 4.66 21.81
C GLY A 122 -2.99 3.83 20.52
N ALA A 123 -1.96 3.86 19.67
CA ALA A 123 -1.51 2.71 18.88
C ALA A 123 -0.25 3.12 18.08
N GLY A 124 0.91 2.58 18.44
CA GLY A 124 2.14 2.62 17.63
C GLY A 124 2.86 3.96 17.52
N GLN A 125 4.12 4.02 17.93
CA GLN A 125 5.03 5.07 17.48
C GLN A 125 5.43 4.80 16.02
N GLY A 126 4.52 5.08 15.09
CA GLY A 126 4.83 5.07 13.66
C GLY A 126 5.41 6.42 13.24
N GLN A 127 6.64 6.43 12.74
CA GLN A 127 7.14 7.55 11.93
C GLN A 127 6.67 7.31 10.50
N LYS A 128 5.75 8.16 10.01
CA LYS A 128 5.38 8.14 8.60
C LYS A 128 6.19 9.22 7.88
N LEU A 129 6.97 8.83 6.90
CA LEU A 129 7.64 9.77 6.02
C LEU A 129 6.66 10.19 4.93
N ALA A 130 6.46 11.50 4.77
CA ALA A 130 5.57 12.04 3.75
C ALA A 130 6.28 13.14 2.97
N ARG A 131 6.09 13.13 1.66
CA ARG A 131 6.32 14.29 0.79
C ARG A 131 4.94 14.79 0.38
N GLU A 132 4.64 16.03 0.73
CA GLU A 132 3.39 16.71 0.37
C GLU A 132 3.78 17.98 -0.38
N GLU A 133 3.33 18.16 -1.62
CA GLU A 133 3.49 19.45 -2.28
C GLU A 133 2.86 20.54 -1.42
N ALA A 134 3.59 21.64 -1.22
CA ALA A 134 3.17 22.76 -0.37
C ALA A 134 2.03 23.59 -1.01
N TRP A 135 0.88 22.98 -1.30
CA TRP A 135 -0.30 23.69 -1.82
C TRP A 135 -0.95 24.58 -0.74
N ARG A 136 -0.73 24.29 0.55
CA ARG A 136 -1.23 25.08 1.69
C ARG A 136 -0.82 26.56 1.64
N ALA A 137 0.20 26.92 0.86
CA ALA A 137 0.65 28.30 0.66
C ALA A 137 -0.09 29.06 -0.47
N ARG A 138 -0.88 28.37 -1.32
CA ARG A 138 -1.74 28.99 -2.34
C ARG A 138 -3.18 29.23 -1.85
N ALA A 139 -3.70 28.36 -0.97
CA ALA A 139 -5.04 28.51 -0.40
C ALA A 139 -5.22 29.79 0.43
N ARG A 140 -4.16 30.23 1.14
CA ARG A 140 -4.19 31.41 2.02
C ARG A 140 -3.91 32.75 1.33
N ARG A 141 -3.67 32.75 0.01
CA ARG A 141 -3.47 33.97 -0.79
C ARG A 141 -4.69 34.36 -1.65
N ARG A 142 -5.83 33.68 -1.43
CA ARG A 142 -7.13 33.99 -2.05
C ARG A 142 -8.25 34.11 -0.99
N LEU A 143 -7.91 34.68 0.18
CA LEU A 143 -8.87 35.22 1.14
C LEU A 143 -8.39 36.62 1.55
#